data_AF-Q2W833-F1
#
_entry.id   AF-Q2W833-F1
#
_cell.length_a   1.000
_cell.length_b   1.000
_cell.length_c   1.000
_cell.angle_alpha   90.00
_cell.angle_beta   90.00
_cell.angle_gamma   90.00
#
_symmetry.space_group_name_H-M   'P 1'
#
loop_
_entity.id
_entity.type
_entity.pdbx_description
1 polymer ?
#
loop_
_entity_poly.entity_id
_entity_poly.type
_entity_poly.pdbx_seq_one_letter_code
_entity_poly.pdbx_strand_id
1 'polypeptide(L)'
;MAGKISFPHGNDWGVIGPEGDYDLPVESTLGHRFHLVDDEVIDRYDGVTDDEVREIDAARVVERQAEELQAARTALVRRVKTEAAQRIATLDWKVERARERDALNGTKTLQEVYAEREVIRRASNEAEAAIAKLASQEEILDFSW
;
A
#
# COMPACT_ATOMS: atom_id res chain seq x y z
N MET A 1 -43.62 3.32 7.27
CA MET A 1 -43.49 2.09 8.10
C MET A 1 -42.10 2.12 8.66
N ALA A 2 -41.92 1.93 9.97
CA ALA A 2 -40.58 1.84 10.55
C ALA A 2 -39.82 0.70 9.85
N GLY A 3 -38.63 0.97 9.32
CA GLY A 3 -37.79 -0.07 8.74
C GLY A 3 -37.31 -1.00 9.85
N LYS A 4 -37.24 -2.31 9.55
CA LYS A 4 -36.67 -3.31 10.45
C LYS A 4 -35.35 -3.82 9.90
N ILE A 5 -34.53 -4.43 10.76
CA ILE A 5 -33.21 -4.95 10.42
C ILE A 5 -32.95 -6.31 11.07
N SER A 6 -32.21 -7.17 10.37
CA SER A 6 -31.70 -8.46 10.87
C SER A 6 -30.19 -8.57 10.63
N PHE A 7 -29.50 -9.43 11.38
CA PHE A 7 -28.04 -9.62 11.29
C PHE A 7 -27.67 -11.06 10.89
N PRO A 8 -28.07 -11.54 9.70
CA PRO A 8 -27.91 -12.95 9.31
C PRO A 8 -26.44 -13.36 9.05
N HIS A 9 -25.55 -12.38 8.86
CA HIS A 9 -24.14 -12.60 8.53
C HIS A 9 -23.19 -12.20 9.67
N GLY A 10 -23.72 -12.10 10.89
CA GLY A 10 -22.99 -11.65 12.07
C GLY A 10 -23.29 -10.21 12.43
N ASN A 11 -22.78 -9.80 13.59
CA ASN A 11 -23.20 -8.59 14.29
C ASN A 11 -22.88 -7.27 13.55
N ASP A 12 -21.99 -7.28 12.55
CA ASP A 12 -21.55 -6.07 11.84
C ASP A 12 -22.22 -5.88 10.46
N TRP A 13 -23.11 -6.79 10.06
CA TRP A 13 -23.74 -6.79 8.74
C TRP A 13 -25.26 -6.93 8.85
N GLY A 14 -25.91 -5.78 9.06
CA GLY A 14 -27.35 -5.68 9.07
C GLY A 14 -27.94 -5.74 7.65
N VAL A 15 -29.10 -6.39 7.53
CA VAL A 15 -29.92 -6.45 6.33
C VAL A 15 -31.27 -5.83 6.67
N ILE A 16 -31.61 -4.73 6.01
CA ILE A 16 -32.85 -3.97 6.25
C ILE A 16 -33.97 -4.58 5.41
N GLY A 17 -35.11 -4.84 6.04
CA GLY A 17 -36.27 -5.46 5.39
C GLY A 17 -37.53 -5.40 6.26
N PRO A 18 -38.72 -5.63 5.67
CA PRO A 18 -39.98 -5.56 6.40
C PRO A 18 -40.14 -6.64 7.49
N GLU A 19 -39.42 -7.75 7.35
CA GLU A 19 -39.42 -8.87 8.28
C GLU A 19 -38.17 -8.92 9.17
N GLY A 20 -37.50 -7.79 9.37
CA GLY A 20 -36.35 -7.71 10.28
C GLY A 20 -36.71 -8.07 11.73
N ASP A 21 -35.73 -8.58 12.46
CA ASP A 21 -35.88 -9.01 13.86
C ASP A 21 -35.88 -7.82 14.84
N TYR A 22 -35.21 -6.73 14.47
CA TYR A 22 -35.02 -5.54 15.30
C TYR A 22 -35.58 -4.29 14.62
N ASP A 23 -36.02 -3.33 15.41
CA ASP A 23 -36.40 -2.00 14.90
C ASP A 23 -35.14 -1.16 14.63
N LEU A 24 -35.19 -0.34 13.58
CA LEU A 24 -34.10 0.58 13.28
C LEU A 24 -34.06 1.75 14.29
N PRO A 25 -32.87 2.10 14.85
CA PRO A 25 -32.71 3.29 15.68
C PRO A 25 -33.00 4.60 14.93
N VAL A 26 -32.70 4.62 13.62
CA VAL A 26 -32.95 5.72 12.70
C VAL A 26 -33.38 5.17 11.35
N GLU A 27 -34.29 5.86 10.66
CA GLU A 27 -34.71 5.48 9.32
C GLU A 27 -33.51 5.52 8.36
N SER A 28 -33.20 4.38 7.76
CA SER A 28 -32.02 4.21 6.93
C SER A 28 -32.23 3.11 5.90
N THR A 29 -31.45 3.18 4.82
CA THR A 29 -31.32 2.14 3.79
C THR A 29 -29.98 1.42 3.85
N LEU A 30 -29.10 1.84 4.76
CA LEU A 30 -27.72 1.39 4.85
C LEU A 30 -27.57 0.37 5.98
N GLY A 31 -27.77 -0.92 5.68
CA GLY A 31 -27.68 -1.97 6.69
C GLY A 31 -26.30 -2.07 7.38
N HIS A 32 -25.23 -1.72 6.67
CA HIS A 32 -23.86 -1.67 7.20
C HIS A 32 -23.59 -0.48 8.14
N ARG A 33 -24.56 0.43 8.31
CA ARG A 33 -24.50 1.51 9.30
C ARG A 33 -24.63 0.97 10.73
N PHE A 34 -25.34 -0.14 10.88
CA PHE A 34 -25.72 -0.69 12.18
C PHE A 34 -24.86 -1.87 12.60
N HIS A 35 -24.77 -2.10 13.90
CA HIS A 35 -24.22 -3.31 14.49
C HIS A 35 -25.07 -3.77 15.68
N LEU A 36 -25.07 -5.08 15.92
CA LEU A 36 -25.76 -5.71 17.04
C LEU A 36 -24.79 -5.92 18.21
N VAL A 37 -25.03 -5.26 19.33
CA VAL A 37 -24.24 -5.39 20.55
C VAL A 37 -25.19 -5.70 21.70
N ASP A 38 -25.02 -6.84 22.37
CA ASP A 38 -25.86 -7.26 23.50
C ASP A 38 -27.38 -7.20 23.20
N ASP A 39 -27.78 -7.72 22.03
CA ASP A 39 -29.15 -7.69 21.48
C ASP A 39 -29.72 -6.27 21.23
N GLU A 40 -28.88 -5.24 21.24
CA GLU A 40 -29.22 -3.86 20.91
C GLU A 40 -28.63 -3.43 19.56
N VAL A 41 -29.44 -2.80 18.72
CA VAL A 41 -28.99 -2.25 17.45
C VAL A 41 -28.38 -0.87 17.69
N ILE A 42 -27.08 -0.76 17.50
CA ILE A 42 -26.35 0.49 17.65
C ILE A 42 -26.05 1.07 16.26
N ASP A 43 -26.11 2.39 16.16
CA ASP A 43 -25.71 3.14 14.97
C ASP A 43 -24.24 3.56 15.08
N ARG A 44 -23.38 3.06 14.18
CA ARG A 44 -21.95 3.42 14.16
C ARG A 44 -21.70 4.88 13.75
N TYR A 45 -22.71 5.50 13.16
CA TYR A 45 -22.67 6.82 12.55
C TYR A 45 -23.74 7.71 13.21
N ASP A 46 -23.86 7.62 14.54
CA ASP A 46 -24.85 8.39 15.31
C ASP A 46 -24.82 9.88 14.94
N GLY A 47 -26.01 10.45 14.76
CA GLY A 47 -26.20 11.86 14.43
C GLY A 47 -25.95 12.28 12.98
N VAL A 48 -25.60 11.37 12.06
CA VAL A 48 -25.43 11.71 10.63
C VAL A 48 -26.52 11.12 9.73
N THR A 49 -26.72 11.70 8.56
CA THR A 49 -27.67 11.21 7.55
C THR A 49 -27.08 10.07 6.72
N ASP A 50 -27.92 9.29 6.05
CA ASP A 50 -27.45 8.24 5.13
C ASP A 50 -26.55 8.80 4.01
N ASP A 51 -26.80 10.03 3.54
CA ASP A 51 -25.95 10.67 2.54
C ASP A 51 -24.54 10.95 3.10
N GLU A 52 -24.44 11.48 4.33
CA GLU A 52 -23.17 11.68 5.02
C GLU A 52 -22.44 10.37 5.30
N VAL A 53 -23.15 9.28 5.65
CA VAL A 53 -22.56 7.94 5.80
C VAL A 53 -21.92 7.49 4.49
N ARG A 54 -22.61 7.66 3.36
CA ARG A 54 -22.05 7.31 2.04
C ARG A 54 -20.80 8.15 1.71
N GLU A 55 -20.78 9.42 2.05
CA GLU A 55 -19.62 10.28 1.87
C GLU A 55 -18.43 9.84 2.74
N ILE A 56 -18.68 9.52 4.01
CA ILE A 56 -17.65 9.01 4.93
C ILE A 56 -17.07 7.69 4.41
N ASP A 57 -17.92 6.76 3.97
CA ASP A 57 -17.47 5.48 3.45
C ASP A 57 -16.71 5.63 2.13
N ALA A 58 -17.17 6.51 1.24
CA ALA A 58 -16.45 6.84 0.02
C ALA A 58 -15.06 7.43 0.32
N ALA A 59 -14.96 8.33 1.30
CA ALA A 59 -13.69 8.90 1.75
C ALA A 59 -12.75 7.83 2.32
N ARG A 60 -13.28 6.91 3.14
CA ARG A 60 -12.50 5.78 3.68
C ARG A 60 -11.99 4.83 2.59
N VAL A 61 -12.79 4.59 1.54
CA VAL A 61 -12.34 3.79 0.39
C VAL A 61 -11.17 4.48 -0.32
N VAL A 62 -11.25 5.79 -0.54
CA VAL A 62 -10.17 6.57 -1.15
C VAL A 62 -8.92 6.57 -0.28
N GLU A 63 -9.05 6.75 1.03
CA GLU A 63 -7.94 6.69 1.98
C GLU A 63 -7.25 5.33 1.94
N ARG A 64 -8.02 4.23 2.03
CA ARG A 64 -7.48 2.87 1.94
C ARG A 64 -6.76 2.62 0.62
N GLN A 65 -7.31 3.07 -0.50
CA GLN A 65 -6.65 2.96 -1.81
C GLN A 65 -5.33 3.72 -1.85
N ALA A 66 -5.27 4.91 -1.22
CA ALA A 66 -4.04 5.69 -1.12
C ALA A 66 -2.98 4.99 -0.24
N GLU A 67 -3.40 4.38 0.88
CA GLU A 67 -2.52 3.57 1.74
C GLU A 67 -1.97 2.34 1.02
N GLU A 68 -2.83 1.60 0.31
CA GLU A 68 -2.46 0.44 -0.48
C GLU A 68 -1.43 0.81 -1.57
N LEU A 69 -1.65 1.92 -2.28
CA LEU A 69 -0.71 2.42 -3.28
C LEU A 69 0.64 2.79 -2.64
N GLN A 70 0.62 3.45 -1.48
CA GLN A 70 1.84 3.84 -0.78
C GLN A 70 2.62 2.62 -0.26
N ALA A 71 1.92 1.60 0.23
CA ALA A 71 2.51 0.33 0.62
C ALA A 71 3.16 -0.38 -0.58
N ALA A 72 2.49 -0.37 -1.73
CA ALA A 72 3.00 -0.95 -2.97
C ALA A 72 4.29 -0.24 -3.46
N ARG A 73 4.32 1.10 -3.45
CA ARG A 73 5.55 1.87 -3.76
C ARG A 73 6.69 1.52 -2.80
N THR A 74 6.38 1.41 -1.50
CA THR A 74 7.38 1.07 -0.48
C THR A 74 7.98 -0.33 -0.70
N ALA A 75 7.14 -1.31 -1.03
CA ALA A 75 7.57 -2.65 -1.37
C ALA A 75 8.47 -2.68 -2.63
N LEU A 76 8.09 -1.91 -3.66
CA LEU A 76 8.88 -1.80 -4.89
C LEU A 76 10.25 -1.14 -4.65
N VAL A 77 10.31 -0.05 -3.88
CA VAL A 77 11.59 0.58 -3.46
C VAL A 77 12.48 -0.42 -2.73
N ARG A 78 11.92 -1.24 -1.83
CA ARG A 78 12.69 -2.28 -1.13
C ARG A 78 13.26 -3.31 -2.09
N ARG A 79 12.49 -3.72 -3.10
CA ARG A 79 12.95 -4.64 -4.15
C ARG A 79 14.11 -4.02 -4.95
N VAL A 80 13.96 -2.79 -5.43
CA VAL A 80 15.01 -2.05 -6.16
C VAL A 80 16.30 -2.00 -5.34
N LYS A 81 16.22 -1.60 -4.06
CA LYS A 81 17.40 -1.55 -3.17
C LYS A 81 18.07 -2.90 -3.00
N THR A 82 17.27 -3.96 -2.88
CA THR A 82 17.80 -5.33 -2.73
C THR A 82 18.53 -5.77 -4.00
N GLU A 83 17.93 -5.55 -5.16
CA GLU A 83 18.53 -5.87 -6.45
C GLU A 83 19.80 -5.02 -6.70
N ALA A 84 19.79 -3.73 -6.35
CA ALA A 84 20.96 -2.85 -6.44
C ALA A 84 22.12 -3.34 -5.58
N ALA A 85 21.83 -3.69 -4.32
CA ALA A 85 22.83 -4.23 -3.40
C ALA A 85 23.43 -5.54 -3.92
N GLN A 86 22.60 -6.43 -4.48
CA GLN A 86 23.07 -7.67 -5.12
C GLN A 86 23.97 -7.36 -6.32
N ARG A 87 23.54 -6.49 -7.25
CA ARG A 87 24.34 -6.07 -8.42
C ARG A 87 25.68 -5.43 -8.01
N ILE A 88 25.73 -4.71 -6.88
CA ILE A 88 26.99 -4.14 -6.34
C ILE A 88 27.88 -5.25 -5.75
N ALA A 89 27.31 -6.19 -5.01
CA ALA A 89 28.03 -7.30 -4.41
C ALA A 89 28.66 -8.23 -5.47
N THR A 90 27.99 -8.43 -6.62
CA THR A 90 28.60 -9.20 -7.72
C THR A 90 29.86 -8.54 -8.31
N LEU A 91 30.12 -7.26 -8.01
CA LEU A 91 31.34 -6.56 -8.40
C LEU A 91 32.46 -6.68 -7.33
N ASP A 92 32.28 -7.42 -6.25
CA ASP A 92 33.30 -7.58 -5.18
C ASP A 92 34.59 -8.23 -5.71
N TRP A 93 34.48 -9.27 -6.53
CA TRP A 93 35.65 -9.90 -7.15
C TRP A 93 36.46 -8.92 -8.03
N LYS A 94 35.78 -7.98 -8.70
CA LYS A 94 36.47 -6.95 -9.51
C LYS A 94 37.27 -6.02 -8.63
N VAL A 95 36.77 -5.68 -7.43
CA VAL A 95 37.48 -4.84 -6.45
C VAL A 95 38.75 -5.54 -5.97
N GLU A 96 38.66 -6.81 -5.61
CA GLU A 96 39.82 -7.61 -5.18
C GLU A 96 40.88 -7.66 -6.28
N ARG A 97 40.47 -8.06 -7.49
CA ARG A 97 41.36 -8.11 -8.67
C ARG A 97 41.99 -6.75 -8.99
N ALA A 98 41.23 -5.66 -8.89
CA ALA A 98 41.73 -4.31 -9.16
C ALA A 98 42.77 -3.88 -8.13
N ARG A 99 42.56 -4.17 -6.84
CA ARG A 99 43.54 -3.91 -5.78
C ARG A 99 44.86 -4.64 -6.02
N GLU A 100 44.81 -5.92 -6.39
CA GLU A 100 46.00 -6.69 -6.73
C GLU A 100 46.75 -6.10 -7.92
N ARG A 101 46.04 -5.75 -9.00
CA ARG A 101 46.64 -5.15 -10.20
C ARG A 101 47.26 -3.79 -9.94
N ASP A 102 46.56 -2.94 -9.20
CA ASP A 102 47.04 -1.60 -8.87
C ASP A 102 48.28 -1.67 -7.97
N ALA A 103 48.34 -2.66 -7.05
CA ALA A 103 49.53 -2.92 -6.24
C ALA A 103 50.72 -3.43 -7.07
N LEU A 104 50.49 -4.25 -8.09
CA LEU A 104 51.56 -4.82 -8.93
C LEU A 104 52.06 -3.85 -10.01
N ASN A 105 51.16 -3.09 -10.62
CA ASN A 105 51.45 -2.36 -11.87
C ASN A 105 51.18 -0.85 -11.78
N GLY A 106 50.75 -0.33 -10.62
CA GLY A 106 50.44 1.09 -10.45
C GLY A 106 49.28 1.60 -11.34
N THR A 107 48.38 0.70 -11.75
CA THR A 107 47.21 1.04 -12.56
C THR A 107 46.14 1.80 -11.74
N LYS A 108 45.08 2.30 -12.39
CA LYS A 108 43.90 2.94 -11.75
C LYS A 108 42.64 2.09 -11.87
N THR A 109 42.80 0.76 -11.87
CA THR A 109 41.69 -0.15 -12.14
C THR A 109 40.66 -0.17 -11.02
N LEU A 110 41.05 0.17 -9.78
CA LEU A 110 40.12 0.25 -8.66
C LEU A 110 39.14 1.42 -8.78
N GLN A 111 39.58 2.54 -9.35
CA GLN A 111 38.73 3.71 -9.58
C GLN A 111 37.62 3.39 -10.59
N GLU A 112 37.94 2.64 -11.64
CA GLU A 112 36.98 2.22 -12.67
C GLU A 112 35.89 1.31 -12.08
N VAL A 113 36.27 0.34 -11.25
CA VAL A 113 35.30 -0.56 -10.58
C VAL A 113 34.39 0.19 -9.62
N TYR A 114 34.91 1.21 -8.92
CA TYR A 114 34.06 2.07 -8.08
C TYR A 114 33.15 2.98 -8.89
N ALA A 115 33.58 3.44 -10.06
CA ALA A 115 32.69 4.16 -10.98
C ALA A 115 31.53 3.25 -11.46
N GLU A 116 31.80 1.98 -11.78
CA GLU A 116 30.75 1.00 -12.11
C GLU A 116 29.72 0.84 -10.97
N ARG A 117 30.19 0.71 -9.72
CA ARG A 117 29.29 0.64 -8.55
C ARG A 117 28.46 1.91 -8.39
N GLU A 118 29.06 3.06 -8.66
CA GLU A 118 28.37 4.34 -8.53
C GLU A 118 27.26 4.51 -9.57
N VAL A 119 27.45 3.99 -10.79
CA VAL A 119 26.38 3.93 -11.79
C VAL A 119 25.17 3.15 -11.25
N ILE A 120 25.38 2.02 -10.57
CA ILE A 120 24.28 1.23 -9.97
C ILE A 120 23.59 2.01 -8.85
N ARG A 121 24.34 2.69 -7.97
CA ARG A 121 23.76 3.52 -6.90
C ARG A 121 22.91 4.64 -7.47
N ARG A 122 23.41 5.33 -8.49
CA ARG A 122 22.67 6.39 -9.18
C ARG A 122 21.40 5.86 -9.84
N ALA A 123 21.49 4.74 -10.56
CA ALA A 123 20.32 4.10 -11.17
C ALA A 123 19.26 3.69 -10.11
N SER A 124 19.69 3.14 -8.97
CA SER A 124 18.78 2.83 -7.85
C SER A 124 18.10 4.10 -7.30
N ASN A 125 18.85 5.17 -7.08
CA ASN A 125 18.30 6.43 -6.58
C ASN A 125 17.32 7.08 -7.59
N GLU A 126 17.66 7.03 -8.88
CA GLU A 126 16.80 7.50 -9.97
C GLU A 126 15.50 6.67 -10.04
N ALA A 127 15.60 5.35 -9.88
CA ALA A 127 14.44 4.46 -9.81
C ALA A 127 13.56 4.75 -8.58
N GLU A 128 14.12 4.98 -7.39
CA GLU A 128 13.38 5.40 -6.20
C GLU A 128 12.61 6.71 -6.43
N ALA A 129 13.25 7.69 -7.07
CA ALA A 129 12.63 8.96 -7.41
C ALA A 129 11.52 8.81 -8.47
N ALA A 130 11.63 7.83 -9.37
CA ALA A 130 10.58 7.50 -10.32
C ALA A 130 9.40 6.79 -9.65
N ILE A 131 9.66 5.82 -8.76
CA ILE A 131 8.63 5.08 -8.01
C ILE A 131 7.76 6.03 -7.17
N ALA A 132 8.36 7.06 -6.57
CA ALA A 132 7.64 8.07 -5.79
C ALA A 132 6.56 8.82 -6.60
N LYS A 133 6.62 8.79 -7.94
CA LYS A 133 5.71 9.49 -8.84
C LYS A 133 4.61 8.59 -9.44
N LEU A 134 4.68 7.27 -9.26
CA LEU A 134 3.73 6.32 -9.87
C LEU A 134 2.36 6.47 -9.24
N ALA A 135 1.34 6.87 -9.99
CA ALA A 135 0.01 7.22 -9.51
C ALA A 135 -0.96 6.04 -9.41
N SER A 136 -0.59 4.86 -9.93
CA SER A 136 -1.49 3.70 -9.96
C SER A 136 -0.78 2.37 -9.67
N GLN A 137 -1.59 1.36 -9.32
CA GLN A 137 -1.10 0.01 -9.11
C GLN A 137 -0.57 -0.63 -10.41
N GLU A 138 -1.18 -0.30 -11.56
CA GLU A 138 -0.74 -0.75 -12.88
C GLU A 138 0.67 -0.24 -13.19
N GLU A 139 0.91 1.06 -12.98
CA GLU A 139 2.23 1.66 -13.16
C GLU A 139 3.29 1.03 -12.24
N ILE A 140 2.92 0.62 -11.02
CA ILE A 140 3.80 -0.11 -10.11
C ILE A 140 4.13 -1.51 -10.62
N LEU A 141 3.15 -2.22 -11.18
CA LEU A 141 3.34 -3.57 -11.71
C LEU A 141 4.20 -3.58 -12.97
N ASP A 142 4.07 -2.57 -13.81
CA ASP A 142 4.82 -2.44 -15.07
C ASP A 142 6.22 -1.82 -14.89
N PHE A 143 6.52 -1.29 -13.69
CA PHE A 143 7.78 -0.62 -13.42
C PHE A 143 9.00 -1.56 -13.53
N SER A 144 10.04 -1.09 -14.22
CA SER A 144 11.33 -1.77 -14.36
C SER A 144 12.49 -0.77 -14.29
N TRP A 145 13.68 -1.25 -13.87
CA TRP A 145 14.88 -0.43 -13.64
C TRP A 145 16.21 -1.17 -13.89
#